data_AF-A0A832ZUI6-F1
#
_entry.id   AF-A0A832ZUI6-F1
#
_cell.length_a   1.000
_cell.length_b   1.000
_cell.length_c   1.000
_cell.angle_alpha   90.00
_cell.angle_beta   90.00
_cell.angle_gamma   90.00
#
_symmetry.space_group_name_H-M   'P 1'
#
loop_
_entity.id
_entity.type
_entity.pdbx_description
1 polymer ?
#
loop_
_entity_poly.entity_id
_entity_poly.type
_entity_poly.pdbx_seq_one_letter_code
_entity_poly.pdbx_strand_id
1 'polypeptide(L)' 'MSISEFKAVLPVAGLGTRMLPATKEQPKEMLPVFAKTRDGKLCVKPMLQLIFEQLYENGAREFIFVVGRGKRTV' A
#
# COMPACT_ATOMS: atom_id res chain seq x y z
N MET A 1 21.27 -10.83 12.79
CA MET A 1 20.17 -11.71 12.36
C MET A 1 20.00 -11.48 10.86
N SER A 2 20.35 -12.46 10.02
CA SER A 2 20.15 -12.34 8.56
C SER A 2 18.66 -12.42 8.30
N ILE A 3 18.08 -11.31 7.85
CA ILE A 3 16.69 -11.29 7.39
C ILE A 3 16.71 -12.06 6.07
N SER A 4 16.08 -13.24 6.03
CA SER A 4 15.94 -13.97 4.78
C SER A 4 15.06 -13.15 3.83
N GLU A 5 15.58 -12.87 2.64
CA GLU A 5 14.80 -12.17 1.61
C GLU A 5 13.51 -12.95 1.33
N PHE A 6 12.39 -12.22 1.27
CA PHE A 6 11.08 -12.82 1.01
C PHE A 6 10.29 -12.05 -0.04
N LYS A 7 9.28 -12.72 -0.58
CA LYS A 7 8.33 -12.16 -1.55
C LYS A 7 7.08 -11.69 -0.83
N ALA A 8 6.62 -10.48 -1.15
CA ALA A 8 5.41 -9.91 -0.60
C ALA A 8 4.27 -9.94 -1.62
N VAL A 9 3.14 -10.57 -1.27
CA VAL A 9 1.92 -10.57 -2.09
C VAL A 9 0.89 -9.63 -1.46
N LEU A 10 0.47 -8.60 -2.20
CA LEU A 10 -0.48 -7.58 -1.76
C LEU A 10 -1.78 -7.68 -2.54
N PRO A 11 -2.87 -8.20 -1.94
CA PRO A 11 -4.18 -8.25 -2.58
C PRO A 11 -4.86 -6.87 -2.54
N VAL A 12 -4.78 -6.15 -3.66
CA VAL A 12 -5.31 -4.78 -3.84
C VAL A 12 -6.50 -4.73 -4.82
N ALA A 13 -7.17 -5.86 -5.05
CA ALA A 13 -8.26 -5.99 -6.00
C ALA A 13 -9.63 -5.49 -5.51
N GLY A 14 -9.76 -5.17 -4.21
CA GLY A 14 -11.05 -4.82 -3.60
C GLY A 14 -11.56 -3.42 -3.98
N LEU A 15 -12.88 -3.28 -4.15
CA LEU A 15 -13.54 -2.03 -4.57
C LEU A 15 -13.74 -0.99 -3.46
N GLY A 16 -13.57 -1.38 -2.19
CA GLY A 16 -13.66 -0.43 -1.07
C GLY A 16 -15.06 0.11 -0.77
N THR A 17 -16.14 -0.61 -1.10
CA THR A 17 -17.54 -0.14 -1.03
C THR A 17 -17.98 0.48 0.30
N ARG A 18 -17.36 0.12 1.43
CA ARG A 18 -17.62 0.71 2.75
C ARG A 18 -17.00 2.09 2.98
N MET A 19 -16.13 2.54 2.08
CA MET A 19 -15.47 3.85 2.12
C MET A 19 -15.93 4.74 0.95
N LEU A 20 -17.11 4.45 0.38
CA LEU A 20 -17.76 5.39 -0.51
C LEU A 20 -18.20 6.64 0.25
N PRO A 21 -18.10 7.84 -0.37
CA PRO A 21 -17.75 8.07 -1.77
C PRO A 21 -16.24 8.12 -2.04
N ALA A 22 -15.38 8.16 -1.01
CA ALA A 22 -13.94 8.37 -1.18
C ALA A 22 -13.27 7.34 -2.09
N THR A 23 -13.73 6.09 -2.08
CA THR A 23 -13.16 5.02 -2.93
C THR A 23 -13.77 4.92 -4.32
N LYS A 24 -14.64 5.86 -4.71
CA LYS A 24 -15.24 5.89 -6.06
C LYS A 24 -14.22 6.33 -7.10
N GLU A 25 -13.40 7.33 -6.77
CA GLU A 25 -12.43 7.95 -7.69
C GLU A 25 -11.01 7.43 -7.44
N GLN A 26 -10.68 7.14 -6.18
CA GLN A 26 -9.35 6.68 -5.77
C GLN A 26 -9.42 5.27 -5.18
N PRO A 27 -8.54 4.33 -5.57
CA PRO A 27 -8.45 3.03 -4.92
C PRO A 27 -8.26 3.18 -3.40
N LYS A 28 -8.93 2.32 -2.61
CA LYS A 28 -8.84 2.38 -1.14
C LYS A 28 -7.40 2.32 -0.61
N GLU A 29 -6.53 1.60 -1.30
CA GLU A 29 -5.12 1.42 -0.96
C GLU A 29 -4.29 2.67 -1.22
N MET A 30 -4.79 3.58 -2.05
CA MET A 30 -4.17 4.86 -2.32
C MET A 30 -4.67 5.95 -1.37
N LEU A 31 -5.71 5.70 -0.55
CA LEU A 31 -6.26 6.74 0.33
C LEU A 31 -5.19 7.28 1.28
N PRO A 32 -5.21 8.60 1.54
CA PRO A 32 -4.24 9.26 2.41
C PRO A 32 -4.41 8.79 3.85
N VAL A 33 -3.30 8.42 4.48
CA VAL A 33 -3.20 8.14 5.91
C VAL A 33 -2.10 8.99 6.53
N PHE A 34 -2.36 9.44 7.76
CA PHE A 34 -1.35 10.13 8.56
C PHE A 34 -0.27 9.14 8.99
N ALA A 35 0.98 9.45 8.66
CA ALA A 35 2.15 8.67 9.01
C ALA A 35 3.26 9.58 9.56
N LYS A 36 4.20 9.00 10.31
CA LYS A 36 5.39 9.74 10.76
C LYS A 36 6.54 9.51 9.79
N THR A 37 7.30 10.57 9.51
CA THR A 37 8.58 10.44 8.82
C THR A 37 9.64 9.87 9.76
N ARG A 38 10.79 9.49 9.22
CA ARG A 38 11.95 9.05 10.03
C ARG A 38 12.41 10.12 11.02
N ASP A 39 12.22 11.41 10.69
CA ASP A 39 12.53 12.55 11.58
C ASP A 39 11.40 12.87 12.58
N GLY A 40 10.39 12.01 12.69
CA GLY A 40 9.27 12.15 13.63
C GLY A 40 8.19 13.15 13.22
N LYS A 41 8.29 13.79 12.04
CA LYS A 41 7.28 14.75 11.55
C LYS A 41 6.04 14.03 11.03
N LEU A 42 4.87 14.63 11.24
CA LEU A 42 3.62 14.14 10.67
C LEU A 42 3.57 14.44 9.17
N CYS A 43 3.23 13.43 8.38
CA CYS A 43 3.03 13.54 6.94
C CYS A 43 1.81 12.73 6.52
N VAL A 44 1.35 12.93 5.29
CA VAL A 44 0.29 12.16 4.68
C VAL A 44 0.89 11.30 3.58
N LYS A 45 0.61 9.99 3.62
CA LYS A 45 1.07 9.04 2.60
C LYS A 45 -0.07 8.16 2.14
N PRO A 46 -0.07 7.65 0.89
CA PRO A 46 -0.95 6.56 0.49
C PRO A 46 -0.74 5.34 1.41
N MET A 47 -1.82 4.66 1.79
CA MET A 47 -1.75 3.47 2.64
C MET A 47 -0.81 2.39 2.07
N LEU A 48 -0.85 2.17 0.76
CA LEU A 48 0.00 1.19 0.08
C LEU A 48 1.49 1.54 0.18
N GLN A 49 1.83 2.83 0.15
CA GLN A 49 3.21 3.29 0.29
C GLN A 49 3.73 2.98 1.70
N LEU A 50 2.93 3.21 2.73
CA LEU A 50 3.32 2.90 4.10
C LEU A 50 3.62 1.39 4.27
N ILE A 51 2.75 0.54 3.74
CA ILE A 51 2.93 -0.92 3.78
C ILE A 51 4.18 -1.34 3.00
N PHE A 52 4.40 -0.75 1.82
CA PHE A 52 5.59 -1.02 1.00
C PHE A 52 6.88 -0.65 1.73
N GLU A 53 6.96 0.57 2.30
CA GLU A 53 8.13 1.04 3.05
C GLU A 53 8.45 0.10 4.22
N GLN A 54 7.44 -0.31 4.98
CA GLN A 54 7.60 -1.25 6.10
C GLN A 54 8.10 -2.62 5.62
N LEU A 55 7.51 -3.19 4.59
CA LEU A 55 7.93 -4.49 4.06
C LEU A 55 9.34 -4.45 3.49
N TYR A 56 9.69 -3.36 2.79
CA TYR A 56 11.02 -3.16 2.23
C TYR A 56 12.09 -3.07 3.32
N GLU A 57 11.82 -2.34 4.41
CA GLU A 57 12.70 -2.26 5.58
C GLU A 57 12.85 -3.62 6.28
N ASN A 58 11.83 -4.48 6.20
CA ASN A 58 11.84 -5.84 6.75
C ASN A 58 12.40 -6.90 5.79
N GLY A 59 12.98 -6.54 4.64
CA GLY A 59 13.67 -7.48 3.75
C GLY A 59 12.84 -8.01 2.57
N ALA A 60 11.65 -7.48 2.31
CA ALA A 60 10.94 -7.76 1.07
C ALA A 60 11.67 -7.12 -0.12
N ARG A 61 11.93 -7.89 -1.17
CA ARG A 61 12.58 -7.40 -2.41
C ARG A 61 11.77 -7.67 -3.66
N GLU A 62 10.82 -8.62 -3.59
CA GLU A 62 9.90 -8.92 -4.68
C GLU A 62 8.47 -8.64 -4.21
N PHE A 63 7.74 -7.85 -4.99
CA PHE A 63 6.38 -7.40 -4.66
C PHE A 63 5.42 -7.82 -5.77
N ILE A 64 4.35 -8.51 -5.38
CA ILE A 64 3.31 -9.01 -6.28
C ILE A 64 2.00 -8.35 -5.89
N PHE A 65 1.47 -7.49 -6.76
CA PHE A 65 0.19 -6.82 -6.54
C PHE A 65 -0.93 -7.57 -7.28
N VAL A 66 -1.90 -8.09 -6.53
CA VAL A 66 -3.11 -8.69 -7.13
C VAL A 66 -4.13 -7.59 -7.33
N VAL A 67 -4.27 -7.12 -8.56
CA VAL A 67 -5.16 -6.00 -8.95
C VAL A 67 -6.48 -6.47 -9.53
N GLY A 68 -7.54 -5.67 -9.34
CA GLY A 68 -8.87 -5.93 -9.90
C GLY A 68 -9.03 -5.35 -11.31
N ARG A 69 -10.01 -5.84 -12.08
CA ARG A 69 -10.24 -5.45 -13.50
C ARG A 69 -10.36 -3.93 -13.71
N GLY A 70 -10.99 -3.21 -12.78
CA GLY A 70 -11.19 -1.75 -12.85
C GLY A 70 -10.02 -0.90 -12.37
N LYS A 71 -8.89 -1.50 -11.96
CA LYS A 71 -7.71 -0.78 -11.45
C LYS A 71 -6.48 -0.89 -12.37
N ARG A 72 -6.68 -1.38 -13.59
CA ARG A 72 -5.62 -1.51 -14.60
C ARG A 72 -5.63 -0.24 -15.46
N THR A 73 -4.63 0.63 -15.30
CA THR A 73 -4.34 1.67 -16.28
C THR A 73 -3.61 1.00 -17.43
N VAL A 74 -4.25 0.92 -18.60
CA VAL A 74 -3.60 0.57 -19.87
C VAL A 74 -3.06 1.85 -20.47
#